data_AF-A0A379B0E7-F1
#
_entry.id   AF-A0A379B0E7-F1
#
_cell.length_a   1.000
_cell.length_b   1.000
_cell.length_c   1.000
_cell.angle_alpha   90.00
_cell.angle_beta   90.00
_cell.angle_gamma   90.00
#
_symmetry.space_group_name_H-M   'P 1'
#
loop_
_entity.id
_entity.type
_entity.pdbx_description
1 polymer ?
#
loop_
_entity_poly.entity_id
_entity_poly.type
_entity_poly.pdbx_seq_one_letter_code
_entity_poly.pdbx_strand_id
1 'polypeptide(L)' 'MKLPKTIVWNGETYEVPDIQAIENWVFDSVCETPDGEMVEPDHPDSWLALLGLI' A
#
# COMPACT_ATOMS: atom_id res chain seq x y z
N MET A 1 10.52 2.85 -11.58
CA MET A 1 9.22 3.49 -11.29
C MET A 1 9.43 4.49 -10.16
N LYS A 2 8.80 5.67 -10.19
CA LYS A 2 8.88 6.64 -9.09
C LYS A 2 7.51 6.72 -8.43
N LEU A 3 7.41 6.23 -7.20
CA LEU A 3 6.17 6.28 -6.41
C LEU A 3 5.88 7.73 -5.98
N PRO A 4 4.60 8.11 -5.80
CA PRO A 4 4.27 9.36 -5.16
C PRO A 4 4.73 9.36 -3.70
N LYS A 5 4.85 10.54 -3.08
CA LYS A 5 5.18 10.65 -1.65
C LYS A 5 3.96 10.43 -0.76
N THR A 6 2.78 10.76 -1.28
CA THR A 6 1.51 10.64 -0.57
C THR A 6 0.42 10.21 -1.53
N ILE A 7 -0.66 9.64 -1.00
CA ILE A 7 -1.91 9.41 -1.72
C ILE A 7 -3.08 10.03 -0.97
N VAL A 8 -4.21 10.19 -1.66
CA VAL A 8 -5.50 10.48 -1.01
C VAL A 8 -6.33 9.21 -1.03
N TRP A 9 -6.69 8.72 0.15
CA TRP A 9 -7.55 7.55 0.33
C TRP A 9 -8.58 7.86 1.43
N ASN A 10 -9.85 7.51 1.20
CA ASN A 10 -10.97 7.85 2.09
C ASN A 10 -11.05 9.33 2.54
N GLY A 11 -10.60 10.25 1.68
CA GLY A 11 -10.63 11.68 1.95
C GLY A 11 -9.48 12.20 2.82
N GLU A 12 -8.56 11.32 3.24
CA GLU A 12 -7.38 11.67 4.03
C GLU A 12 -6.09 11.48 3.22
N THR A 13 -5.03 12.19 3.62
CA THR A 13 -3.71 12.08 2.99
C THR A 13 -2.82 11.16 3.81
N TYR A 14 -2.29 10.14 3.16
CA TYR A 14 -1.36 9.19 3.77
C TYR A 14 0.00 9.27 3.09
N GLU A 15 1.07 9.14 3.88
CA GLU A 15 2.41 8.98 3.34
C GLU A 15 2.56 7.59 2.72
N VAL A 16 3.13 7.55 1.52
CA VAL A 16 3.43 6.28 0.87
C VAL A 16 4.53 5.59 1.68
N PRO A 17 4.37 4.30 2.03
CA PRO A 17 5.38 3.54 2.73
C PRO A 17 6.71 3.52 2.00
N ASP A 18 7.79 3.29 2.74
CA ASP A 18 9.08 3.14 2.11
C ASP A 18 9.15 1.88 1.22
N ILE A 19 10.18 1.83 0.38
CA ILE A 19 10.38 0.71 -0.54
C ILE A 19 10.57 -0.61 0.21
N GLN A 20 11.15 -0.60 1.40
CA GLN A 20 11.37 -1.83 2.16
C GLN A 20 10.05 -2.44 2.64
N ALA A 21 9.11 -1.62 3.13
CA ALA A 21 7.77 -2.07 3.50
C ALA A 21 7.02 -2.63 2.29
N ILE A 22 7.09 -1.93 1.15
CA ILE A 22 6.44 -2.36 -0.10
C ILE A 22 7.02 -3.69 -0.58
N GLU A 23 8.35 -3.83 -0.60
CA GLU A 23 9.03 -5.07 -0.98
C GLU A 23 8.64 -6.23 -0.07
N ASN A 24 8.50 -5.99 1.24
CA ASN A 24 8.05 -7.02 2.17
C ASN A 24 6.65 -7.53 1.81
N TRP A 25 5.68 -6.65 1.56
CA TRP A 25 4.31 -7.06 1.22
C TRP A 25 4.19 -7.80 -0.11
N VAL A 26 5.11 -7.58 -1.06
CA VAL A 26 5.13 -8.34 -2.32
C VAL A 26 5.41 -9.83 -2.09
N PHE A 27 6.20 -10.16 -1.07
CA PHE A 27 6.55 -11.55 -0.73
C PHE A 27 5.75 -12.10 0.45
N ASP A 28 5.03 -11.24 1.17
CA ASP A 28 4.16 -11.63 2.26
C ASP A 28 2.78 -12.07 1.74
N SER A 29 2.01 -12.74 2.59
CA SER A 29 0.62 -13.12 2.31
C SER A 29 -0.38 -12.07 2.78
N VAL A 30 0.10 -10.93 3.31
CA VAL A 30 -0.72 -9.81 3.80
C VAL A 30 -0.09 -8.48 3.39
N CYS A 31 -0.92 -7.45 3.28
CA CYS A 31 -0.53 -6.08 3.01
C CYS A 31 -1.38 -5.14 3.86
N GLU A 32 -0.76 -4.09 4.39
CA GLU A 32 -1.51 -3.08 5.14
C GLU A 32 -2.35 -2.19 4.21
N THR A 33 -3.49 -1.74 4.70
CA THR A 33 -4.21 -0.57 4.20
C THR A 33 -3.56 0.72 4.72
N PRO A 34 -3.92 1.92 4.20
CA PRO A 34 -3.37 3.18 4.71
C PRO A 34 -3.67 3.46 6.19
N ASP A 35 -4.77 2.94 6.72
CA ASP A 35 -5.14 3.02 8.14
C ASP A 35 -4.64 1.85 9.00
N GLY A 36 -3.85 0.94 8.41
CA GLY A 36 -3.11 -0.10 9.14
C GLY A 36 -3.87 -1.42 9.35
N GLU A 37 -4.99 -1.64 8.67
CA GLU A 37 -5.63 -2.95 8.64
C GLU A 37 -4.84 -3.92 7.76
N MET A 38 -4.74 -5.18 8.18
CA MET A 38 -4.08 -6.22 7.39
C MET A 38 -5.07 -6.90 6.46
N VAL A 39 -4.84 -6.80 5.16
CA VAL A 39 -5.67 -7.39 4.10
C VAL A 39 -4.84 -8.27 3.17
N GLU A 40 -5.48 -9.00 2.25
CA GLU A 40 -4.75 -9.71 1.19
C GLU A 40 -4.03 -8.72 0.26
N PRO A 41 -2.88 -9.06 -0.32
CA PRO A 41 -2.10 -8.14 -1.16
C PRO A 41 -2.85 -7.59 -2.38
N ASP A 42 -3.80 -8.33 -2.95
CA ASP A 42 -4.64 -7.93 -4.07
C ASP A 42 -5.97 -7.27 -3.65
N HIS A 43 -6.19 -7.08 -2.34
CA HIS A 43 -7.34 -6.34 -1.85
C HIS A 43 -7.30 -4.88 -2.38
N PRO A 44 -8.43 -4.30 -2.84
CA PRO A 44 -8.43 -2.98 -3.49
C PRO A 44 -7.90 -1.83 -2.61
N ASP A 45 -7.97 -2.00 -1.29
CA ASP A 45 -7.48 -1.03 -0.31
C ASP A 45 -6.05 -1.31 0.19
N SER A 46 -5.41 -2.40 -0.29
CA SER A 46 -4.02 -2.68 0.05
C SER A 46 -3.09 -1.61 -0.52
N TRP A 47 -1.96 -1.35 0.13
CA TRP A 47 -0.95 -0.46 -0.43
C TRP A 47 -0.48 -0.91 -1.81
N LEU A 48 -0.38 -2.22 -2.09
CA LEU A 48 0.05 -2.70 -3.40
C LEU A 48 -0.96 -2.38 -4.50
N ALA A 49 -2.26 -2.58 -4.24
CA ALA A 49 -3.32 -2.26 -5.20
C ALA A 49 -3.44 -0.74 -5.40
N LEU A 50 -3.42 0.04 -4.31
CA LEU A 50 -3.49 1.50 -4.37
C LEU A 50 -2.30 2.14 -5.12
N LEU A 51 -1.13 1.50 -5.07
CA LEU A 51 0.06 1.92 -5.81
C LEU A 51 0.14 1.32 -7.24
N GLY A 52 -0.82 0.47 -7.64
CA GLY A 52 -0.87 -0.18 -8.95
C GLY A 52 0.26 -1.17 -9.20
N LEU A 53 0.68 -1.87 -8.14
CA LEU A 53 1.75 -2.87 -8.18
C LEU A 53 1.23 -4.29 -8.38
N ILE A 54 -0.09 -4.49 -8.27
CA ILE A 54 -0.83 -5.72 -8.54
C ILE A 54 -2.18 -5.41 -9.22
#